data_AF-A0A5J5LEE2-F1
#
_entry.id   AF-A0A5J5LEE2-F1
#
_cell.length_a   1.000
_cell.length_b   1.000
_cell.length_c   1.000
_cell.angle_alpha   90.00
_cell.angle_beta   90.00
_cell.angle_gamma   90.00
#
_symmetry.space_group_name_H-M   'P 1'
#
loop_
_entity.id
_entity.type
_entity.pdbx_description
1 polymer ?
#
loop_
_entity_poly.entity_id
_entity_poly.type
_entity_poly.pdbx_seq_one_letter_code
_entity_poly.pdbx_strand_id
1 'polypeptide(L)'
;MAEKTVKVDEAVHQRLEELKQSYGVETFNEVLRHELDIISGADIDTLAAFLHDDLKQLVREIAETIREIGQLEERVKEERRREILEFFTPDSNTVIASIKFDEKSFQVEYRGQDGEMKSCGRGWYSSSSEKPKYGRRSDISDNTEAEDVLEQVETKVSGSYGRWAS
;
A
#
# COMPACT_ATOMS: atom_id res chain seq x y z
N MET A 1 -0.47 23.51 -5.65
CA MET A 1 -0.56 23.24 -4.20
C MET A 1 0.49 24.09 -3.50
N ALA A 2 0.14 24.76 -2.40
CA ALA A 2 1.10 25.60 -1.68
C ALA A 2 2.14 24.69 -0.99
N GLU A 3 3.43 24.88 -1.29
CA GLU A 3 4.51 24.30 -0.49
C GLU A 3 4.32 24.77 0.95
N LYS A 4 3.96 23.84 1.83
CA LYS A 4 3.92 24.10 3.27
C LYS A 4 5.32 23.95 3.81
N THR A 5 6.10 25.04 3.76
CA THR A 5 7.43 25.09 4.38
C THR A 5 7.26 25.28 5.89
N VAL A 6 7.64 24.28 6.69
CA VAL A 6 7.70 24.42 8.15
C VAL A 6 9.05 25.04 8.49
N LYS A 7 9.03 26.22 9.12
CA LYS A 7 10.23 26.83 9.69
C LYS A 7 10.42 26.28 11.09
N VAL A 8 11.53 25.60 11.30
CA VAL A 8 11.97 25.12 12.62
C VAL A 8 13.19 25.93 13.05
N ASP A 9 13.41 26.04 14.35
CA ASP A 9 14.66 26.57 14.88
C ASP A 9 15.81 25.57 14.70
N GLU A 10 17.05 26.08 14.86
CA GLU A 10 18.28 25.30 14.62
C GLU A 10 18.38 24.08 15.54
N ALA A 11 17.93 24.19 16.80
CA ALA A 11 17.99 23.10 17.76
C ALA A 11 17.02 21.97 17.40
N VAL A 12 15.80 22.33 16.98
CA VAL A 12 14.81 21.38 16.46
C VAL A 12 15.31 20.75 15.16
N HIS A 13 15.92 21.52 14.25
CA HIS A 13 16.48 21.00 13.02
C HIS A 13 17.59 19.97 13.29
N GLN A 14 18.52 20.28 14.19
CA GLN A 14 19.61 19.38 14.57
C GLN A 14 19.08 18.09 15.20
N ARG A 15 18.07 18.21 16.08
CA ARG A 15 17.42 17.04 16.68
C ARG A 15 16.71 16.15 15.66
N LEU A 16 16.03 16.75 14.67
CA LEU A 16 15.37 16.02 13.61
C LEU A 16 16.37 15.31 12.68
N GLU A 17 17.54 15.92 12.40
CA GLU A 17 18.62 15.25 11.65
C GLU A 17 19.24 14.07 12.42
N GLU A 18 19.44 14.19 13.74
CA GLU A 18 19.87 13.06 14.58
C GLU A 18 18.88 11.90 14.53
N LEU A 19 17.59 12.21 14.65
CA LEU A 19 16.51 11.23 14.59
C LEU A 19 16.37 10.61 13.19
N LYS A 20 16.59 11.39 12.11
CA LYS A 20 16.67 10.86 10.74
C LYS A 20 17.72 9.77 10.64
N GLN A 21 18.91 10.00 11.20
CA GLN A 21 19.98 9.00 11.22
C GLN A 21 19.64 7.80 12.11
N SER A 22 19.03 8.04 13.28
CA SER A 22 18.64 6.98 14.21
C SER A 22 17.52 6.07 13.65
N TYR A 23 16.57 6.64 12.90
CA TYR A 23 15.45 5.93 12.28
C TYR A 23 15.74 5.46 10.85
N GLY A 24 16.82 5.94 10.23
CA GLY A 24 17.19 5.58 8.86
C GLY A 24 16.32 6.20 7.77
N VAL A 25 15.68 7.34 8.06
CA VAL A 25 14.72 8.03 7.19
C VAL A 25 15.30 9.32 6.58
N GLU A 26 14.75 9.77 5.45
CA GLU A 26 15.37 10.84 4.65
C GLU A 26 14.74 12.22 4.87
N THR A 27 13.53 12.27 5.42
CA THR A 27 12.78 13.51 5.63
C THR A 27 12.39 13.70 7.09
N PHE A 28 12.25 14.97 7.50
CA PHE A 28 11.71 15.30 8.83
C PHE A 28 10.27 14.86 9.01
N ASN A 29 9.50 14.72 7.93
CA ASN A 29 8.14 14.24 8.00
C ASN A 29 8.08 12.78 8.45
N GLU A 30 9.00 11.94 7.97
CA GLU A 30 9.12 10.54 8.40
C GLU A 30 9.57 10.43 9.86
N VAL A 31 10.50 11.28 10.29
CA VAL A 31 10.89 11.37 11.72
C VAL A 31 9.69 11.75 12.58
N LEU A 32 8.94 12.77 12.17
CA LEU A 32 7.77 13.22 12.91
C LEU A 32 6.69 12.14 12.97
N ARG A 33 6.55 11.31 11.93
CA ARG A 33 5.65 10.15 11.98
C ARG A 33 6.08 9.12 13.02
N HIS A 34 7.37 8.82 13.11
CA HIS A 34 7.92 7.93 14.13
C HIS A 34 7.76 8.49 15.55
N GLU A 35 8.10 9.77 15.76
CA GLU A 35 8.05 10.42 17.08
C GLU A 35 6.62 10.61 17.60
N LEU A 36 5.67 10.87 16.70
CA LEU A 36 4.27 11.09 17.06
C LEU A 36 3.48 9.80 17.16
N ASP A 37 4.14 8.64 17.03
CA ASP A 37 3.52 7.32 16.94
C ASP A 37 2.36 7.32 15.92
N ILE A 38 2.55 8.07 14.83
CA ILE A 38 1.70 7.99 13.64
C ILE A 38 2.16 6.71 12.94
N ILE A 39 1.91 5.58 13.59
CA ILE A 39 1.72 4.32 12.91
C ILE A 39 0.57 4.61 11.97
N SER A 40 0.83 4.61 10.66
CA SER A 40 -0.24 4.42 9.69
C SER A 40 -0.95 3.16 10.16
N GLY A 41 -2.11 3.29 10.82
CA GLY A 41 -2.90 2.12 11.20
C GLY A 41 -3.18 1.31 9.94
N ALA A 42 -3.93 0.21 10.05
CA ALA A 42 -4.55 -0.40 8.85
C ALA A 42 -5.54 0.54 8.12
N ASP A 43 -5.47 1.85 8.35
CA ASP A 43 -6.18 2.88 7.65
C ASP A 43 -5.59 3.07 6.24
N ILE A 44 -6.35 2.56 5.28
CA ILE A 44 -6.05 2.63 3.86
C ILE A 44 -5.85 4.07 3.38
N ASP A 45 -6.53 5.05 4.01
CA ASP A 45 -6.45 6.45 3.61
C ASP A 45 -5.07 7.05 3.91
N THR A 46 -4.49 6.66 5.04
CA THR A 46 -3.14 7.05 5.42
C THR A 46 -2.10 6.43 4.48
N LEU A 47 -2.23 5.14 4.17
CA LEU A 47 -1.32 4.41 3.28
C LEU A 47 -1.39 4.90 1.82
N ALA A 48 -2.58 5.29 1.36
CA ALA A 48 -2.80 5.80 0.02
C ALA A 48 -2.59 7.32 -0.10
N ALA A 49 -2.26 8.04 0.98
CA ALA A 49 -2.30 9.51 1.06
C ALA A 49 -1.51 10.23 -0.05
N PHE A 50 -0.41 9.63 -0.52
CA PHE A 50 0.47 10.20 -1.54
C PHE A 50 0.09 9.82 -2.98
N LEU A 51 -0.81 8.85 -3.15
CA LEU A 51 -1.27 8.43 -4.46
C LEU A 51 -2.13 9.51 -5.14
N HIS A 52 -2.19 9.44 -6.46
CA HIS A 52 -3.16 10.21 -7.26
C HIS A 52 -4.59 9.83 -6.86
N ASP A 53 -5.54 10.77 -6.94
CA ASP A 53 -6.91 10.57 -6.43
C ASP A 53 -7.62 9.36 -7.05
N ASP A 54 -7.48 9.16 -8.36
CA ASP A 54 -8.00 7.95 -9.04
C ASP A 54 -7.38 6.65 -8.52
N LEU A 55 -6.10 6.67 -8.14
CA LEU A 55 -5.42 5.50 -7.55
C LEU A 55 -5.87 5.28 -6.11
N LYS A 56 -6.10 6.35 -5.34
CA LYS A 56 -6.65 6.28 -3.98
C LYS A 56 -8.03 5.63 -4.00
N GLN A 57 -8.89 6.08 -4.91
CA GLN A 57 -10.24 5.55 -5.05
C GLN A 57 -10.21 4.06 -5.37
N LEU A 58 -9.41 3.66 -6.36
CA LEU A 58 -9.28 2.24 -6.72
C LEU A 58 -8.72 1.38 -5.58
N VAL A 59 -7.72 1.88 -4.84
CA VAL A 59 -7.16 1.16 -3.68
C VAL A 59 -8.21 0.95 -2.58
N ARG A 60 -9.06 1.96 -2.31
CA ARG A 60 -10.15 1.83 -1.34
C ARG A 60 -11.12 0.74 -1.75
N GLU A 61 -11.56 0.76 -3.01
CA GLU A 61 -12.45 -0.26 -3.58
C GLU A 61 -11.82 -1.66 -3.51
N ILE A 62 -10.52 -1.77 -3.81
CA ILE A 62 -9.77 -3.02 -3.67
C ILE A 62 -9.75 -3.51 -2.22
N ALA A 63 -9.44 -2.63 -1.26
CA ALA A 63 -9.38 -3.00 0.15
C ALA A 63 -10.76 -3.43 0.68
N GLU A 64 -11.81 -2.70 0.33
CA GLU A 64 -13.20 -3.07 0.64
C GLU A 64 -13.58 -4.42 0.05
N THR A 65 -13.27 -4.64 -1.24
CA THR A 65 -13.50 -5.92 -1.91
C THR A 65 -12.79 -7.06 -1.19
N ILE A 66 -11.53 -6.88 -0.76
CA ILE A 66 -10.81 -7.92 -0.02
C ILE A 66 -11.46 -8.20 1.34
N ARG A 67 -11.94 -7.17 2.05
CA ARG A 67 -12.66 -7.31 3.34
C ARG A 67 -13.97 -8.09 3.18
N GLU A 68 -14.63 -7.97 2.04
CA GLU A 68 -15.90 -8.67 1.76
C GLU A 68 -15.73 -10.16 1.43
N ILE A 69 -14.53 -10.59 1.02
CA ILE A 69 -14.26 -11.99 0.62
C ILE A 69 -14.37 -12.97 1.80
N GLY A 70 -14.05 -12.53 3.02
CA GLY A 70 -14.12 -13.41 4.18
C GLY A 70 -13.59 -12.78 5.47
N GLN A 71 -13.45 -13.60 6.51
CA GLN A 71 -12.90 -13.16 7.80
C GLN A 71 -11.38 -13.01 7.70
N LEU A 72 -10.94 -11.79 7.47
CA LEU A 72 -9.54 -11.39 7.39
C LEU A 72 -9.28 -10.28 8.42
N GLU A 73 -8.12 -10.36 9.07
CA GLU A 73 -7.56 -9.26 9.84
C GLU A 73 -6.51 -8.52 9.02
N GLU A 74 -6.27 -7.27 9.39
CA GLU A 74 -5.37 -6.36 8.69
C GLU A 74 -4.20 -5.99 9.59
N ARG A 75 -2.99 -5.94 9.01
CA ARG A 75 -1.83 -5.34 9.67
C ARG A 75 -0.99 -4.58 8.66
N VAL A 76 -0.28 -3.57 9.15
CA VAL A 76 0.70 -2.85 8.37
C VAL A 76 2.09 -3.36 8.71
N LYS A 77 2.89 -3.59 7.68
CA LYS A 77 4.31 -3.93 7.77
C LYS A 77 5.11 -3.00 6.87
N GLU A 78 6.30 -2.62 7.32
CA GLU A 78 7.25 -1.91 6.48
C GLU A 78 8.30 -2.88 5.93
N GLU A 79 8.54 -2.85 4.62
CA GLU A 79 9.61 -3.60 3.98
C GLU A 79 10.32 -2.74 2.93
N ARG A 80 11.64 -2.57 3.06
CA ARG A 80 12.47 -1.82 2.10
C ARG A 80 11.91 -0.42 1.78
N ARG A 81 11.49 0.33 2.82
CA ARG A 81 10.87 1.67 2.72
C ARG A 81 9.50 1.69 2.01
N ARG A 82 8.80 0.56 1.97
CA ARG A 82 7.43 0.47 1.44
C ARG A 82 6.50 0.02 2.55
N GLU A 83 5.39 0.73 2.70
CA GLU A 83 4.30 0.31 3.56
C GLU A 83 3.51 -0.80 2.85
N ILE A 84 3.21 -1.87 3.58
CA ILE A 84 2.50 -3.04 3.09
C ILE A 84 1.30 -3.28 4.01
N LEU A 85 0.10 -3.19 3.46
CA LEU A 85 -1.11 -3.66 4.11
C LEU A 85 -1.26 -5.16 3.84
N GLU A 86 -1.21 -5.99 4.86
CA GLU A 86 -1.41 -7.43 4.77
C GLU A 86 -2.79 -7.82 5.29
N PHE A 87 -3.49 -8.65 4.53
CA PHE A 87 -4.74 -9.29 4.92
C PHE A 87 -4.45 -10.75 5.25
N PHE A 88 -4.71 -11.16 6.49
CA PHE A 88 -4.36 -12.49 6.97
C PHE A 88 -5.53 -13.14 7.72
N THR A 89 -5.53 -14.48 7.76
CA THR A 89 -6.54 -15.22 8.52
C THR A 89 -6.14 -15.28 10.00
N PRO A 90 -7.03 -14.94 10.94
CA PRO A 90 -6.70 -14.89 12.36
C PRO A 90 -6.27 -16.25 12.92
N ASP A 91 -6.87 -17.35 12.43
CA ASP A 91 -6.65 -18.69 12.97
C ASP A 91 -5.24 -19.23 12.68
N SER A 92 -4.73 -19.03 11.46
CA SER A 92 -3.44 -19.57 11.01
C SER A 92 -2.36 -18.51 10.81
N ASN A 93 -2.68 -17.23 10.99
CA ASN A 93 -1.81 -16.08 10.69
C ASN A 93 -1.24 -16.11 9.25
N THR A 94 -1.99 -16.73 8.33
CA THR A 94 -1.62 -16.90 6.92
C THR A 94 -2.03 -15.65 6.16
N VAL A 95 -1.07 -14.94 5.58
CA VAL A 95 -1.34 -13.81 4.67
C VAL A 95 -1.98 -14.33 3.38
N ILE A 96 -3.15 -13.80 3.04
CA ILE A 96 -3.94 -14.18 1.86
C ILE A 96 -3.74 -13.19 0.72
N ALA A 97 -3.64 -11.90 1.06
CA ALA A 97 -3.42 -10.80 0.14
C ALA A 97 -2.57 -9.71 0.78
N SER A 98 -1.92 -8.90 -0.03
CA SER A 98 -1.24 -7.69 0.43
C SER A 98 -1.31 -6.57 -0.59
N ILE A 99 -1.28 -5.33 -0.12
CA ILE A 99 -1.20 -4.13 -0.94
C ILE A 99 0.09 -3.40 -0.55
N LYS A 100 1.00 -3.28 -1.50
CA LYS A 100 2.27 -2.57 -1.36
C LYS A 100 2.12 -1.16 -1.87
N PHE A 101 2.49 -0.18 -1.06
CA PHE A 101 2.43 1.23 -1.38
C PHE A 101 3.80 1.79 -1.71
N ASP A 102 3.82 2.65 -2.71
CA ASP A 102 4.95 3.49 -3.12
C ASP A 102 4.37 4.89 -3.40
N GLU A 103 5.20 5.93 -3.46
CA GLU A 103 4.75 7.32 -3.60
C GLU A 103 3.84 7.55 -4.82
N LYS A 104 4.00 6.73 -5.86
CA LYS A 104 3.36 6.90 -7.17
C LYS A 104 2.61 5.67 -7.64
N SER A 105 2.60 4.59 -6.88
CA SER A 105 1.96 3.35 -7.28
C SER A 105 1.53 2.50 -6.11
N PHE A 106 0.56 1.64 -6.37
CA PHE A 106 0.27 0.51 -5.50
C PHE A 106 0.42 -0.79 -6.29
N GLN A 107 0.70 -1.89 -5.59
CA GLN A 107 0.70 -3.24 -6.14
C GLN A 107 -0.04 -4.18 -5.20
N VAL A 108 -1.01 -4.90 -5.75
CA VAL A 108 -1.77 -5.93 -5.05
C VAL A 108 -1.19 -7.30 -5.35
N GLU A 109 -1.01 -8.09 -4.30
CA GLU A 109 -0.55 -9.46 -4.36
C GLU A 109 -1.52 -10.38 -3.64
N TYR A 110 -1.57 -11.63 -4.08
CA TYR A 110 -2.35 -12.70 -3.46
C TYR A 110 -1.48 -13.94 -3.28
N ARG A 111 -1.84 -14.80 -2.33
CA ARG A 111 -1.13 -16.07 -2.11
C ARG A 111 -1.48 -17.09 -3.19
N GLY A 112 -0.49 -17.41 -4.02
CA GLY A 112 -0.59 -18.38 -5.10
C GLY A 112 -0.75 -19.82 -4.60
N GLN A 113 -0.93 -20.76 -5.53
CA GLN A 113 -1.05 -22.20 -5.23
C GLN A 113 0.23 -22.82 -4.65
N ASP A 114 1.37 -22.25 -5.00
CA ASP A 114 2.70 -22.59 -4.49
C ASP A 114 3.00 -21.96 -3.13
N GLY A 115 2.08 -21.15 -2.60
CA GLY A 115 2.23 -20.47 -1.31
C GLY A 115 3.02 -19.16 -1.40
N GLU A 116 3.53 -18.79 -2.58
CA GLU A 116 4.21 -17.52 -2.82
C GLU A 116 3.22 -16.39 -3.12
N MET A 117 3.60 -15.15 -2.78
CA MET A 117 2.80 -13.97 -3.12
C MET A 117 2.99 -13.61 -4.60
N LYS A 118 1.89 -13.50 -5.34
CA LYS A 118 1.87 -13.20 -6.78
C LYS A 118 1.09 -11.93 -7.05
N SER A 119 1.58 -11.09 -7.95
CA SER A 119 0.87 -9.87 -8.34
C SER A 119 -0.42 -10.19 -9.10
N CYS A 120 -1.51 -9.52 -8.70
CA CYS A 120 -2.81 -9.60 -9.36
C CYS A 120 -3.40 -8.24 -9.73
N GLY A 121 -2.75 -7.13 -9.36
CA GLY A 121 -3.18 -5.79 -9.69
C GLY A 121 -2.10 -4.77 -9.42
N ARG A 122 -2.09 -3.69 -10.20
CA ARG A 122 -1.18 -2.56 -10.02
C ARG A 122 -1.80 -1.29 -10.58
N GLY A 123 -1.58 -0.18 -9.90
CA GLY A 123 -1.84 1.16 -10.41
C GLY A 123 -0.58 2.01 -10.31
N TRP A 124 -0.32 2.85 -11.32
CA TRP A 124 0.83 3.75 -11.34
C TRP A 124 0.47 5.09 -11.99
N TYR A 125 0.97 6.17 -11.39
CA TYR A 125 0.84 7.51 -11.93
C TYR A 125 2.22 8.12 -12.17
N SER A 126 2.42 8.65 -13.38
CA SER A 126 3.60 9.44 -13.71
C SER A 126 3.19 10.88 -13.91
N SER A 127 4.01 11.82 -13.43
CA SER A 127 3.85 13.25 -13.71
C SER A 127 3.89 13.59 -15.21
N SER A 128 4.40 12.68 -16.04
CA SER A 128 4.41 12.80 -17.51
C SER A 128 3.17 12.23 -18.22
N SER A 129 2.22 11.66 -17.48
CA SER A 129 0.98 11.07 -18.00
C SER A 129 -0.21 11.85 -17.44
N GLU A 130 -1.15 12.24 -18.30
CA GLU A 130 -2.38 12.94 -17.86
C GLU A 130 -3.33 12.02 -17.07
N LYS A 131 -3.16 10.69 -17.19
CA LYS A 131 -3.99 9.70 -16.52
C LYS A 131 -3.16 8.62 -15.84
N PRO A 132 -3.65 8.03 -14.72
CA PRO A 132 -3.06 6.84 -14.16
C PRO A 132 -3.12 5.67 -15.13
N LYS A 133 -2.19 4.73 -14.97
CA LYS A 133 -2.14 3.48 -15.72
C LYS A 133 -2.37 2.32 -14.77
N TYR A 134 -3.04 1.30 -15.29
CA TYR A 134 -3.38 0.11 -14.53
C TYR A 134 -2.80 -1.13 -15.22
N GLY A 135 -2.54 -2.17 -14.42
CA GLY A 135 -2.00 -3.43 -14.91
C GLY A 135 -2.49 -4.62 -14.10
N ARG A 136 -2.74 -5.72 -14.81
CA ARG A 136 -3.19 -7.01 -14.27
C ARG A 136 -2.05 -7.86 -13.68
N ARG A 137 -0.80 -7.52 -14.00
CA ARG A 137 0.43 -8.23 -13.63
C ARG A 137 1.54 -7.25 -13.28
N SER A 138 2.73 -7.78 -12.96
CA SER A 138 3.94 -6.99 -12.72
C SER A 138 4.33 -6.09 -13.90
N ASP A 139 4.00 -6.51 -15.13
CA ASP A 139 4.26 -5.76 -16.35
C ASP A 139 3.04 -4.91 -16.76
N ILE A 140 3.32 -3.63 -17.01
CA ILE A 140 2.35 -2.57 -17.35
C ILE A 140 2.04 -2.56 -18.86
N SER A 141 2.38 -3.64 -19.58
CA SER A 141 2.09 -3.76 -21.02
C SER A 141 0.60 -3.95 -21.29
N ASP A 142 -0.12 -4.51 -20.32
CA ASP A 142 -1.58 -4.60 -20.31
C ASP A 142 -2.13 -3.23 -19.87
N ASN A 143 -2.32 -2.29 -20.81
CA ASN A 143 -3.12 -1.09 -20.55
C ASN A 143 -4.57 -1.55 -20.32
N THR A 144 -4.93 -1.81 -19.08
CA THR A 144 -6.26 -2.27 -18.67
C THR A 144 -7.00 -1.14 -17.94
N GLU A 145 -8.31 -1.29 -17.72
CA GLU A 145 -9.12 -0.31 -16.99
C GLU A 145 -9.11 -0.58 -15.48
N ALA A 146 -9.52 0.40 -14.67
CA ALA A 146 -9.56 0.22 -13.21
C ALA A 146 -10.48 -0.95 -12.78
N GLU A 147 -11.63 -1.09 -13.45
CA GLU A 147 -12.62 -2.14 -13.20
C GLU A 147 -12.05 -3.55 -13.44
N ASP A 148 -11.24 -3.70 -14.49
CA ASP A 148 -10.57 -4.97 -14.80
C ASP A 148 -9.59 -5.40 -13.70
N VAL A 149 -8.90 -4.44 -13.07
CA VAL A 149 -8.00 -4.71 -11.94
C VAL A 149 -8.81 -5.17 -10.74
N LEU A 150 -9.93 -4.51 -10.46
CA LEU A 150 -10.81 -4.85 -9.35
C LEU A 150 -11.35 -6.28 -9.49
N GLU A 151 -11.92 -6.62 -10.65
CA GLU A 151 -12.46 -7.96 -10.95
C GLU A 151 -11.38 -9.05 -10.80
N GLN A 152 -10.16 -8.76 -11.28
CA GLN A 152 -9.06 -9.70 -11.15
C GLN A 152 -8.64 -9.88 -9.69
N VAL A 153 -8.55 -8.81 -8.90
CA VAL A 153 -8.20 -8.91 -7.48
C VAL A 153 -9.25 -9.74 -6.76
N GLU A 154 -10.53 -9.46 -6.95
CA GLU A 154 -11.64 -10.23 -6.36
C GLU A 154 -11.51 -11.72 -6.68
N THR A 155 -11.35 -12.05 -7.97
CA THR A 155 -11.24 -13.44 -8.44
C THR A 155 -10.04 -14.16 -7.83
N LYS A 156 -8.87 -13.51 -7.80
CA LYS A 156 -7.61 -14.12 -7.34
C LYS A 156 -7.56 -14.24 -5.82
N VAL A 157 -8.01 -13.22 -5.09
CA VAL A 157 -8.03 -13.23 -3.62
C VAL A 157 -9.10 -14.19 -3.10
N SER A 158 -10.28 -14.26 -3.72
CA SER A 158 -11.32 -15.25 -3.36
C SER A 158 -10.81 -16.68 -3.54
N GLY A 159 -10.14 -16.95 -4.68
CA GLY A 159 -9.51 -18.24 -4.94
C GLY A 159 -8.30 -18.53 -4.05
N SER A 160 -7.67 -17.51 -3.46
CA SER A 160 -6.61 -17.64 -2.45
C SER A 160 -7.21 -18.01 -1.09
N TYR A 161 -8.20 -17.23 -0.64
CA TYR A 161 -8.91 -17.41 0.62
C TYR A 161 -9.49 -18.84 0.72
N GLY A 162 -10.25 -19.28 -0.29
CA GLY A 162 -10.82 -20.63 -0.28
C GLY A 162 -9.81 -21.78 -0.25
N ARG A 163 -8.52 -21.52 -0.53
CA ARG A 163 -7.45 -22.53 -0.48
C ARG A 163 -6.66 -22.48 0.82
N TRP A 164 -6.44 -21.29 1.36
CA TRP A 164 -5.47 -21.03 2.41
C TRP A 164 -6.10 -20.64 3.76
N ALA A 165 -7.40 -20.40 3.81
CA ALA A 165 -8.12 -20.04 5.03
C ALA A 165 -8.59 -21.23 5.89
N SER A 166 -8.12 -22.45 5.57
CA SER A 166 -8.41 -23.68 6.32
C SER A 166 -7.34 -24.02 7.35
#